data_AF-I1M5Q9-F1
#
_entry.id   AF-I1M5Q9-F1
#
_cell.length_a   1.000
_cell.length_b   1.000
_cell.length_c   1.000
_cell.angle_alpha   90.00
_cell.angle_beta   90.00
_cell.angle_gamma   90.00
#
_symmetry.space_group_name_H-M   'P 1'
#
loop_
_entity.id
_entity.type
_entity.pdbx_description
1 polymer ?
#
loop_
_entity_poly.entity_id
_entity_poly.type
_entity_poly.pdbx_seq_one_letter_code
_entity_poly.pdbx_strand_id
1 'polypeptide(L)'
;MQRLKLQLVLFLSISTCHTVFSFTDGLLPNGNFEQGPKPSQLKGSVVTGHDAIPNWTISGFVEYIKSGQKQGDMLLVVPEGDYAVRLGNEASIKQKLKLIKGSFYSITFSAARTCAQEEKLNVSVVPTTEKRDWGIIPIQTMYGSNGWESFTCGFRADFPEAEIVIHNPGKEEDPACGPLIDSVALKVLYPPKRTRANLLKNGNLEEGPYIFPNSSWGALIPPHIEDSHGPLPGWIVESLKAVKYIDSDHFAVPEGKRAIELVAGKESALAQVVITTIGKTYDLTFAVGDANNECEASMMVEAFAGANTVQVPYQSKGKGGFVRGKLRFKAVSTRTRLRFLSTFYTMKSDNSGSLCGPVIDDVKLLGVRYPTHA
;
A
#
# COMPACT_ATOMS: atom_id res chain seq x y z
N MET A 1 -17.36 73.75 25.95
CA MET A 1 -18.09 73.31 24.73
C MET A 1 -17.90 71.80 24.60
N GLN A 2 -19.01 71.06 24.62
CA GLN A 2 -19.06 69.61 24.86
C GLN A 2 -18.29 68.81 23.80
N ARG A 3 -17.38 67.94 24.26
CA ARG A 3 -16.69 66.93 23.44
C ARG A 3 -17.70 65.84 23.08
N LEU A 4 -18.23 65.91 21.87
CA LEU A 4 -19.15 64.94 21.28
C LEU A 4 -18.40 63.62 21.02
N LYS A 5 -18.74 62.58 21.79
CA LYS A 5 -18.19 61.22 21.66
C LYS A 5 -18.73 60.59 20.38
N LEU A 6 -17.90 60.52 19.34
CA LEU A 6 -18.18 59.83 18.09
C LEU A 6 -18.16 58.31 18.33
N GLN A 7 -19.34 57.70 18.45
CA GLN A 7 -19.52 56.25 18.51
C GLN A 7 -19.35 55.66 17.11
N LEU A 8 -18.12 55.24 16.77
CA LEU A 8 -17.84 54.50 15.55
C LEU A 8 -18.18 53.02 15.78
N VAL A 9 -19.37 52.61 15.32
CA VAL A 9 -19.85 51.22 15.35
C VAL A 9 -19.05 50.43 14.30
N LEU A 10 -18.03 49.71 14.76
CA LEU A 10 -17.22 48.82 13.93
C LEU A 10 -17.99 47.53 13.67
N PHE A 11 -18.55 47.39 12.46
CA PHE A 11 -19.19 46.17 11.98
C PHE A 11 -18.17 45.03 11.88
N LEU A 12 -18.13 44.17 12.90
CA LEU A 12 -17.36 42.92 12.90
C LEU A 12 -18.02 41.95 11.91
N SER A 13 -17.48 41.87 10.70
CA SER A 13 -17.86 40.89 9.70
C SER A 13 -17.37 39.51 10.18
N ILE A 14 -18.33 38.68 10.60
CA ILE A 14 -18.13 37.29 10.95
C ILE A 14 -17.67 36.57 9.69
N SER A 15 -16.36 36.46 9.49
CA SER A 15 -15.80 35.52 8.52
C SER A 15 -16.19 34.13 8.99
N THR A 16 -17.10 33.50 8.24
CA THR A 16 -17.41 32.08 8.35
C THR A 16 -16.11 31.32 8.15
N CYS A 17 -15.49 30.94 9.27
CA CYS A 17 -14.34 30.08 9.29
C CYS A 17 -14.81 28.75 8.69
N HIS A 18 -14.54 28.52 7.41
CA HIS A 18 -14.65 27.20 6.83
C HIS A 18 -13.71 26.33 7.67
N THR A 19 -14.28 25.53 8.56
CA THR A 19 -13.58 24.44 9.21
C THR A 19 -13.06 23.56 8.11
N VAL A 20 -11.81 23.78 7.73
CA VAL A 20 -11.06 22.86 6.89
C VAL A 20 -11.05 21.58 7.69
N PHE A 21 -11.87 20.61 7.30
CA PHE A 21 -11.81 19.27 7.84
C PHE A 21 -10.41 18.76 7.52
N SER A 22 -9.51 18.87 8.50
CA SER A 22 -8.19 18.29 8.42
C SER A 22 -8.39 16.79 8.59
N PHE A 23 -8.45 16.09 7.46
CA PHE A 23 -8.27 14.64 7.46
C PHE A 23 -6.87 14.35 8.01
N THR A 24 -6.77 13.39 8.92
CA THR A 24 -5.48 12.92 9.45
C THR A 24 -5.26 11.51 8.97
N ASP A 25 -4.10 11.27 8.34
CA ASP A 25 -3.71 9.94 7.92
C ASP A 25 -3.64 8.99 9.12
N GLY A 26 -4.13 7.77 8.93
CA GLY A 26 -3.98 6.71 9.92
C GLY A 26 -5.20 5.83 10.06
N LEU A 27 -5.28 5.18 11.23
CA LEU A 27 -6.31 4.22 11.56
C LEU A 27 -7.69 4.86 11.45
N LEU A 28 -8.59 4.18 10.75
CA LEU A 28 -9.99 4.55 10.69
C LEU A 28 -10.67 4.37 12.06
N PRO A 29 -11.80 5.05 12.33
CA PRO A 29 -12.54 4.87 13.56
C PRO A 29 -12.84 3.40 13.82
N ASN A 30 -12.33 2.86 14.93
CA ASN A 30 -12.42 1.44 15.27
C ASN A 30 -11.94 0.49 14.16
N GLY A 31 -11.00 0.92 13.31
CA GLY A 31 -10.47 0.11 12.20
C GLY A 31 -9.58 -1.04 12.66
N ASN A 32 -9.17 -1.04 13.92
CA ASN A 32 -8.49 -2.13 14.62
C ASN A 32 -9.45 -3.02 15.43
N PHE A 33 -10.75 -2.78 15.36
CA PHE A 33 -11.81 -3.60 15.98
C PHE A 33 -11.69 -3.83 17.51
N GLU A 34 -10.91 -3.04 18.23
CA GLU A 34 -10.75 -3.14 19.69
C GLU A 34 -12.03 -2.76 20.45
N GLN A 35 -12.95 -2.03 19.82
CA GLN A 35 -14.29 -1.81 20.35
C GLN A 35 -15.25 -2.81 19.70
N GLY A 36 -15.63 -3.82 20.46
CA GLY A 36 -16.52 -4.89 20.01
C GLY A 36 -18.01 -4.60 20.14
N PRO A 37 -18.86 -5.50 19.62
CA PRO A 37 -20.30 -5.48 19.85
C PRO A 37 -20.70 -5.62 21.32
N LYS A 38 -21.94 -5.21 21.64
CA LYS A 38 -22.53 -5.53 22.94
C LYS A 38 -22.75 -7.04 23.05
N PRO A 39 -22.67 -7.65 24.25
CA PRO A 39 -22.93 -9.08 24.43
C PRO A 39 -24.29 -9.55 23.89
N SER A 40 -25.31 -8.68 23.90
CA SER A 40 -26.64 -8.98 23.33
C SER A 40 -26.69 -9.01 21.80
N GLN A 41 -25.63 -8.54 21.12
CA GLN A 41 -25.47 -8.53 19.66
C GLN A 41 -24.48 -9.61 19.19
N LEU A 42 -24.12 -10.55 20.07
CA LEU A 42 -23.25 -11.68 19.80
C LEU A 42 -23.97 -13.00 20.10
N LYS A 43 -23.83 -13.96 19.19
CA LYS A 43 -24.18 -15.37 19.42
C LYS A 43 -22.90 -16.20 19.30
N GLY A 44 -22.20 -16.36 20.42
CA GLY A 44 -20.80 -16.83 20.39
C GLY A 44 -19.91 -15.74 19.81
N SER A 45 -19.09 -16.07 18.81
CA SER A 45 -18.33 -15.10 18.01
C SER A 45 -19.16 -14.42 16.92
N VAL A 46 -20.33 -14.96 16.56
CA VAL A 46 -21.13 -14.45 15.44
C VAL A 46 -21.79 -13.12 15.81
N VAL A 47 -21.57 -12.11 14.97
CA VAL A 47 -22.17 -10.78 15.12
C VAL A 47 -23.59 -10.80 14.53
N THR A 48 -24.60 -10.48 15.33
CA THR A 48 -26.01 -10.64 14.94
C THR A 48 -26.70 -9.37 14.48
N GLY A 49 -26.09 -8.19 14.69
CA GLY A 49 -26.65 -6.91 14.30
C GLY A 49 -25.81 -6.22 13.22
N HIS A 50 -26.47 -5.63 12.22
CA HIS A 50 -25.81 -4.94 11.11
C HIS A 50 -24.86 -3.82 11.55
N ASP A 51 -25.24 -3.02 12.53
CA ASP A 51 -24.41 -1.92 13.07
C ASP A 51 -23.90 -2.25 14.48
N ALA A 52 -23.65 -3.54 14.75
CA ALA A 52 -23.26 -3.99 16.08
C ALA A 52 -21.80 -3.65 16.41
N ILE A 53 -20.92 -3.59 15.41
CA ILE A 53 -19.52 -3.17 15.58
C ILE A 53 -19.48 -1.64 15.51
N PRO A 54 -19.02 -0.92 16.55
CA PRO A 54 -18.90 0.53 16.53
C PRO A 54 -18.19 1.06 15.28
N ASN A 55 -18.79 2.04 14.59
CA ASN A 55 -18.30 2.67 13.35
C ASN A 55 -18.27 1.79 12.09
N TRP A 56 -18.72 0.54 12.16
CA TRP A 56 -18.70 -0.39 11.03
C TRP A 56 -20.08 -1.03 10.84
N THR A 57 -20.53 -1.06 9.59
CA THR A 57 -21.71 -1.83 9.21
C THR A 57 -21.26 -3.15 8.60
N ILE A 58 -21.91 -4.24 9.01
CA ILE A 58 -21.65 -5.58 8.51
C ILE A 58 -22.77 -6.10 7.61
N SER A 59 -22.41 -6.99 6.70
CA SER A 59 -23.34 -7.79 5.89
C SER A 59 -22.82 -9.22 5.79
N GLY A 60 -23.74 -10.18 5.74
CA GLY A 60 -23.39 -11.60 5.69
C GLY A 60 -22.90 -12.15 7.04
N PHE A 61 -22.18 -13.26 6.98
CA PHE A 61 -21.68 -13.96 8.16
C PHE A 61 -20.36 -13.32 8.63
N VAL A 62 -20.43 -12.50 9.67
CA VAL A 62 -19.26 -11.86 10.28
C VAL A 62 -19.10 -12.33 11.71
N GLU A 63 -17.87 -12.68 12.07
CA GLU A 63 -17.51 -13.05 13.43
C GLU A 63 -16.55 -12.03 14.04
N TYR A 64 -16.76 -11.75 15.31
CA TYR A 64 -15.86 -10.97 16.15
C TYR A 64 -14.93 -11.93 16.87
N ILE A 65 -13.66 -11.95 16.46
CA ILE A 65 -12.67 -12.92 16.90
C ILE A 65 -11.79 -12.28 17.97
N LYS A 66 -11.64 -12.98 19.09
CA LYS A 66 -10.69 -12.61 20.14
C LYS A 66 -9.36 -13.32 19.96
N SER A 67 -8.26 -12.63 20.26
CA SER A 67 -6.92 -13.24 20.30
C SER A 67 -6.90 -14.46 21.22
N GLY A 68 -6.25 -15.53 20.76
CA GLY A 68 -6.25 -16.84 21.43
C GLY A 68 -7.43 -17.75 21.09
N GLN A 69 -8.45 -17.26 20.37
CA GLN A 69 -9.58 -18.08 19.94
C GLN A 69 -9.15 -19.16 18.95
N LYS A 70 -9.75 -20.34 19.06
CA LYS A 70 -9.45 -21.48 18.20
C LYS A 70 -10.66 -21.87 17.36
N GLN A 71 -10.39 -22.36 16.15
CA GLN A 71 -11.33 -23.14 15.34
C GLN A 71 -10.81 -24.57 15.29
N GLY A 72 -11.47 -25.47 16.02
CA GLY A 72 -10.92 -26.80 16.28
C GLY A 72 -9.56 -26.69 16.98
N ASP A 73 -8.54 -27.33 16.41
CA ASP A 73 -7.16 -27.26 16.91
C ASP A 73 -6.36 -26.06 16.35
N MET A 74 -6.90 -25.35 15.36
CA MET A 74 -6.23 -24.22 14.73
C MET A 74 -6.43 -22.93 15.53
N LEU A 75 -5.34 -22.23 15.82
CA LEU A 75 -5.39 -20.88 16.41
C LEU A 75 -5.73 -19.85 15.33
N LEU A 76 -6.73 -19.00 15.61
CA LEU A 76 -7.02 -17.84 14.77
C LEU A 76 -6.06 -16.71 15.15
N VAL A 77 -5.13 -16.40 14.25
CA VAL A 77 -4.09 -15.39 14.48
C VAL A 77 -4.68 -14.01 14.23
N VAL A 78 -4.91 -13.26 15.31
CA VAL A 78 -5.32 -11.85 15.25
C VAL A 78 -4.10 -11.00 14.87
N PRO A 79 -4.17 -10.19 13.78
CA PRO A 79 -3.03 -9.43 13.29
C PRO A 79 -2.42 -8.43 14.30
N GLU A 80 -3.22 -7.57 14.90
CA GLU A 80 -2.79 -6.66 15.96
C GLU A 80 -3.81 -6.57 17.08
N GLY A 81 -3.35 -6.21 18.28
CA GLY A 81 -4.22 -6.04 19.43
C GLY A 81 -4.88 -7.34 19.90
N ASP A 82 -6.11 -7.20 20.39
CA ASP A 82 -6.86 -8.27 21.03
C ASP A 82 -8.01 -8.79 20.17
N TYR A 83 -8.41 -8.06 19.13
CA TYR A 83 -9.60 -8.39 18.35
C TYR A 83 -9.45 -8.14 16.85
N ALA A 84 -10.16 -8.94 16.07
CA ALA A 84 -10.31 -8.76 14.63
C ALA A 84 -11.70 -9.22 14.18
N VAL A 85 -12.06 -8.91 12.94
CA VAL A 85 -13.30 -9.42 12.33
C VAL A 85 -12.98 -10.47 11.30
N ARG A 86 -13.68 -11.60 11.34
CA ARG A 86 -13.59 -12.64 10.32
C ARG A 86 -14.76 -12.52 9.36
N LEU A 87 -14.45 -12.49 8.06
CA LEU A 87 -15.45 -12.42 7.00
C LEU A 87 -15.70 -13.81 6.44
N GLY A 88 -16.87 -14.39 6.71
CA GLY A 88 -17.30 -15.63 6.05
C GLY A 88 -17.64 -15.42 4.56
N ASN A 89 -18.21 -16.46 3.95
CA ASN A 89 -18.61 -16.39 2.54
C ASN A 89 -19.58 -15.23 2.28
N GLU A 90 -19.29 -14.44 1.24
CA GLU A 90 -20.06 -13.26 0.82
C GLU A 90 -20.22 -12.18 1.89
N ALA A 91 -19.45 -12.26 2.99
CA ALA A 91 -19.52 -11.31 4.08
C ALA A 91 -18.71 -10.05 3.77
N SER A 92 -19.17 -8.91 4.28
CA SER A 92 -18.48 -7.63 4.10
C SER A 92 -18.59 -6.76 5.33
N ILE A 93 -17.56 -5.94 5.53
CA ILE A 93 -17.58 -4.81 6.46
C ILE A 93 -17.47 -3.52 5.66
N LYS A 94 -18.14 -2.47 6.12
CA LYS A 94 -18.07 -1.17 5.48
C LYS A 94 -18.10 -0.01 6.48
N GLN A 95 -17.49 1.09 6.09
CA GLN A 95 -17.45 2.31 6.88
C GLN A 95 -17.64 3.55 6.00
N LYS A 96 -18.47 4.48 6.49
CA LYS A 96 -18.68 5.79 5.88
C LYS A 96 -17.50 6.71 6.12
N LEU A 97 -17.03 7.37 5.07
CA LEU A 97 -15.90 8.29 5.05
C LEU A 97 -16.30 9.65 4.50
N LYS A 98 -15.69 10.69 5.06
CA LYS A 98 -15.69 12.04 4.49
C LYS A 98 -14.36 12.26 3.77
N LEU A 99 -14.44 12.55 2.49
CA LEU A 99 -13.32 12.61 1.55
C LEU A 99 -13.28 13.96 0.84
N ILE A 100 -12.14 14.26 0.23
CA ILE A 100 -11.98 15.41 -0.66
C ILE A 100 -12.13 14.91 -2.10
N LYS A 101 -13.23 15.30 -2.76
CA LYS A 101 -13.47 14.91 -4.15
C LYS A 101 -12.28 15.28 -5.04
N GLY A 102 -11.84 14.31 -5.84
CA GLY A 102 -10.73 14.41 -6.78
C GLY A 102 -9.36 14.10 -6.17
N SER A 103 -9.25 14.01 -4.84
CA SER A 103 -8.01 13.60 -4.16
C SER A 103 -7.78 12.10 -4.29
N PHE A 104 -6.51 11.72 -4.22
CA PHE A 104 -6.07 10.33 -4.21
C PHE A 104 -5.88 9.86 -2.78
N TYR A 105 -6.24 8.60 -2.53
CA TYR A 105 -6.13 7.99 -1.22
C TYR A 105 -5.51 6.60 -1.36
N SER A 106 -4.92 6.11 -0.27
CA SER A 106 -4.55 4.71 -0.08
C SER A 106 -5.27 4.15 1.12
N ILE A 107 -5.73 2.90 0.99
CA ILE A 107 -6.24 2.10 2.10
C ILE A 107 -5.15 1.09 2.42
N THR A 108 -4.81 0.94 3.70
CA THR A 108 -3.94 -0.14 4.18
C THR A 108 -4.73 -0.92 5.22
N PHE A 109 -4.72 -2.25 5.14
CA PHE A 109 -5.34 -3.11 6.15
C PHE A 109 -4.53 -4.39 6.35
N SER A 110 -4.62 -4.96 7.53
CA SER A 110 -4.00 -6.26 7.84
C SER A 110 -5.00 -7.39 7.58
N ALA A 111 -4.51 -8.48 6.98
CA ALA A 111 -5.32 -9.67 6.78
C ALA A 111 -4.55 -10.94 7.17
N ALA A 112 -5.21 -11.82 7.92
CA ALA A 112 -4.73 -13.16 8.24
C ALA A 112 -5.60 -14.21 7.54
N ARG A 113 -4.96 -15.29 7.10
CA ARG A 113 -5.64 -16.42 6.48
C ARG A 113 -6.10 -17.40 7.55
N THR A 114 -7.33 -17.91 7.43
CA THR A 114 -7.78 -19.04 8.25
C THR A 114 -8.03 -20.30 7.44
N CYS A 115 -7.96 -20.20 6.10
CA CYS A 115 -8.33 -21.27 5.18
C CYS A 115 -7.26 -21.49 4.10
N ALA A 116 -7.24 -22.70 3.53
CA ALA A 116 -6.17 -23.12 2.63
C ALA A 116 -6.30 -22.62 1.18
N GLN A 117 -7.44 -22.03 0.78
CA GLN A 117 -7.80 -21.81 -0.63
C GLN A 117 -7.40 -20.45 -1.20
N GLU A 118 -7.83 -20.16 -2.44
CA GLU A 118 -7.63 -18.90 -3.17
C GLU A 118 -8.38 -17.73 -2.54
N GLU A 119 -7.94 -17.29 -1.38
CA GLU A 119 -8.51 -16.12 -0.72
C GLU A 119 -8.13 -14.84 -1.50
N LYS A 120 -9.17 -14.19 -2.03
CA LYS A 120 -9.13 -12.85 -2.62
C LYS A 120 -10.09 -11.98 -1.84
N LEU A 121 -9.69 -10.75 -1.58
CA LEU A 121 -10.56 -9.74 -0.98
C LEU A 121 -10.89 -8.68 -2.02
N ASN A 122 -12.14 -8.23 -2.01
CA ASN A 122 -12.60 -7.12 -2.82
C ASN A 122 -12.62 -5.88 -1.95
N VAL A 123 -11.84 -4.86 -2.32
CA VAL A 123 -11.84 -3.56 -1.64
C VAL A 123 -12.42 -2.53 -2.59
N SER A 124 -13.56 -1.93 -2.22
CA SER A 124 -14.24 -0.97 -3.09
C SER A 124 -14.62 0.31 -2.36
N VAL A 125 -14.79 1.39 -3.10
CA VAL A 125 -15.27 2.68 -2.59
C VAL A 125 -16.54 3.05 -3.32
N VAL A 126 -17.65 3.21 -2.59
CA VAL A 126 -18.98 3.45 -3.17
C VAL A 126 -19.62 4.74 -2.64
N PRO A 127 -20.28 5.55 -3.47
CA PRO A 127 -20.44 5.40 -4.91
C PRO A 127 -19.14 5.73 -5.68
N THR A 128 -18.98 5.12 -6.85
CA THR A 128 -17.91 5.41 -7.82
C THR A 128 -18.53 5.77 -9.16
N THR A 129 -17.85 6.62 -9.94
CA THR A 129 -18.25 6.95 -11.32
C THR A 129 -17.69 5.95 -12.34
N GLU A 130 -16.64 5.23 -11.97
CA GLU A 130 -15.98 4.24 -12.82
C GLU A 130 -16.65 2.86 -12.66
N LYS A 131 -16.92 2.21 -13.79
CA LYS A 131 -17.44 0.83 -13.75
C LYS A 131 -16.30 -0.10 -13.33
N ARG A 132 -16.51 -0.87 -12.26
CA ARG A 132 -15.54 -1.82 -11.69
C ARG A 132 -14.33 -1.17 -10.99
N ASP A 133 -14.55 -0.07 -10.31
CA ASP A 133 -13.54 0.55 -9.44
C ASP A 133 -13.45 -0.15 -8.08
N TRP A 134 -13.00 -1.39 -8.09
CA TRP A 134 -12.72 -2.18 -6.90
C TRP A 134 -11.37 -2.89 -7.07
N GLY A 135 -10.61 -2.96 -5.99
CA GLY A 135 -9.34 -3.64 -5.94
C GLY A 135 -9.49 -5.10 -5.59
N ILE A 136 -8.87 -5.97 -6.38
CA ILE A 136 -8.68 -7.39 -6.07
C ILE A 136 -7.39 -7.53 -5.28
N ILE A 137 -7.50 -7.92 -4.00
CA ILE A 137 -6.35 -8.15 -3.14
C ILE A 137 -6.15 -9.66 -2.98
N PRO A 138 -5.19 -10.26 -3.71
CA PRO A 138 -4.85 -11.66 -3.51
C PRO A 138 -4.06 -11.81 -2.20
N ILE A 139 -4.67 -12.46 -1.21
CA ILE A 139 -4.03 -12.67 0.10
C ILE A 139 -3.46 -14.09 0.26
N GLN A 140 -3.55 -14.92 -0.78
CA GLN A 140 -3.09 -16.31 -0.73
C GLN A 140 -1.57 -16.45 -0.55
N THR A 141 -0.77 -15.57 -1.17
CA THR A 141 0.69 -15.63 -1.02
C THR A 141 1.10 -14.92 0.27
N MET A 142 1.61 -15.68 1.23
CA MET A 142 2.24 -15.15 2.44
C MET A 142 3.71 -14.84 2.16
N TYR A 143 4.18 -13.66 2.56
CA TYR A 143 5.57 -13.24 2.33
C TYR A 143 6.40 -13.30 3.61
N GLY A 144 5.76 -13.23 4.77
CA GLY A 144 6.32 -13.38 6.10
C GLY A 144 5.74 -14.57 6.86
N SER A 145 6.31 -14.81 8.04
CA SER A 145 5.95 -15.93 8.92
C SER A 145 5.06 -15.54 10.11
N ASN A 146 4.59 -14.29 10.18
CA ASN A 146 3.80 -13.80 11.31
C ASN A 146 2.36 -14.34 11.32
N GLY A 147 1.88 -14.87 10.19
CA GLY A 147 0.50 -15.39 10.03
C GLY A 147 -0.47 -14.37 9.42
N TRP A 148 -0.06 -13.12 9.27
CA TRP A 148 -0.80 -12.06 8.58
C TRP A 148 0.16 -11.17 7.79
N GLU A 149 -0.40 -10.31 6.94
CA GLU A 149 0.30 -9.27 6.19
C GLU A 149 -0.55 -8.00 6.15
N SER A 150 0.08 -6.85 5.94
CA SER A 150 -0.63 -5.61 5.60
C SER A 150 -0.66 -5.44 4.08
N PHE A 151 -1.85 -5.25 3.53
CA PHE A 151 -2.09 -5.02 2.10
C PHE A 151 -2.55 -3.59 1.88
N THR A 152 -2.23 -3.05 0.70
CA THR A 152 -2.67 -1.69 0.34
C THR A 152 -3.15 -1.56 -1.09
N CYS A 153 -4.16 -0.73 -1.28
CA CYS A 153 -4.69 -0.34 -2.59
C CYS A 153 -4.93 1.17 -2.65
N GLY A 154 -5.00 1.71 -3.87
CA GLY A 154 -5.24 3.13 -4.10
C GLY A 154 -6.63 3.37 -4.67
N PHE A 155 -7.17 4.56 -4.47
CA PHE A 155 -8.38 5.00 -5.17
C PHE A 155 -8.41 6.53 -5.30
N ARG A 156 -9.30 7.03 -6.14
CA ARG A 156 -9.60 8.46 -6.26
C ARG A 156 -10.99 8.72 -5.73
N ALA A 157 -11.14 9.71 -4.86
CA ALA A 157 -12.43 10.04 -4.29
C ALA A 157 -13.32 10.72 -5.35
N ASP A 158 -14.30 10.02 -5.89
CA ASP A 158 -15.25 10.61 -6.86
C ASP A 158 -16.31 11.49 -6.19
N PHE A 159 -16.59 11.21 -4.92
CA PHE A 159 -17.58 11.89 -4.10
C PHE A 159 -16.99 12.30 -2.75
N PRO A 160 -17.48 13.39 -2.13
CA PRO A 160 -17.00 13.85 -0.84
C PRO A 160 -17.49 12.99 0.34
N GLU A 161 -18.49 12.14 0.11
CA GLU A 161 -18.95 11.14 1.07
C GLU A 161 -19.05 9.80 0.34
N ALA A 162 -18.41 8.77 0.89
CA ALA A 162 -18.37 7.44 0.32
C ALA A 162 -18.26 6.38 1.43
N GLU A 163 -18.50 5.12 1.09
CA GLU A 163 -18.28 3.96 1.95
C GLU A 163 -17.11 3.15 1.39
N ILE A 164 -16.12 2.85 2.23
CA ILE A 164 -15.19 1.76 1.93
C ILE A 164 -15.89 0.44 2.25
N VAL A 165 -15.68 -0.56 1.41
CA VAL A 165 -16.22 -1.91 1.60
C VAL A 165 -15.09 -2.90 1.42
N ILE A 166 -14.85 -3.73 2.45
CA ILE A 166 -13.98 -4.91 2.37
C ILE A 166 -14.91 -6.11 2.34
N HIS A 167 -14.90 -6.85 1.24
CA HIS A 167 -15.82 -7.96 0.96
C HIS A 167 -15.02 -9.23 0.67
N ASN A 168 -15.43 -10.32 1.30
CA ASN A 168 -14.96 -11.67 0.97
C ASN A 168 -15.91 -12.29 -0.06
N PRO A 169 -15.54 -12.32 -1.36
CA PRO A 169 -16.31 -13.02 -2.39
C PRO A 169 -16.13 -14.55 -2.36
N GLY A 170 -15.30 -15.07 -1.45
CA GLY A 170 -14.98 -16.48 -1.35
C GLY A 170 -16.23 -17.33 -1.15
N LYS A 171 -16.20 -18.53 -1.74
CA LYS A 171 -17.19 -19.58 -1.54
C LYS A 171 -16.49 -20.84 -1.07
N GLU A 172 -16.10 -20.84 0.18
CA GLU A 172 -15.54 -22.01 0.87
C GLU A 172 -16.66 -23.02 1.22
N GLU A 173 -16.27 -24.28 1.40
CA GLU A 173 -17.20 -25.33 1.86
C GLU A 173 -17.76 -25.01 3.25
N ASP A 174 -16.90 -24.55 4.16
CA ASP A 174 -17.30 -24.01 5.45
C ASP A 174 -17.58 -22.50 5.32
N PRO A 175 -18.84 -22.05 5.45
CA PRO A 175 -19.19 -20.64 5.32
C PRO A 175 -18.56 -19.72 6.37
N ALA A 176 -18.09 -20.27 7.50
CA ALA A 176 -17.39 -19.52 8.54
C ALA A 176 -15.90 -19.35 8.24
N CYS A 177 -15.39 -20.06 7.23
CA CYS A 177 -14.00 -19.98 6.81
C CYS A 177 -13.78 -18.74 5.95
N GLY A 178 -12.93 -17.83 6.40
CA GLY A 178 -12.51 -16.69 5.60
C GLY A 178 -11.54 -15.79 6.36
N PRO A 179 -11.02 -14.73 5.71
CA PRO A 179 -9.92 -13.96 6.26
C PRO A 179 -10.33 -13.17 7.51
N LEU A 180 -9.39 -13.07 8.45
CA LEU A 180 -9.45 -12.06 9.51
C LEU A 180 -8.98 -10.75 8.92
N ILE A 181 -9.74 -9.69 9.15
CA ILE A 181 -9.44 -8.32 8.78
C ILE A 181 -9.19 -7.53 10.06
N ASP A 182 -8.14 -6.72 10.04
CA ASP A 182 -7.76 -5.86 11.14
C ASP A 182 -7.01 -4.62 10.65
N SER A 183 -6.83 -3.64 11.54
CA SER A 183 -6.00 -2.46 11.37
C SER A 183 -6.25 -1.76 10.03
N VAL A 184 -7.48 -1.32 9.79
CA VAL A 184 -7.84 -0.59 8.56
C VAL A 184 -7.50 0.89 8.71
N ALA A 185 -6.61 1.39 7.85
CA ALA A 185 -6.15 2.77 7.82
C ALA A 185 -6.37 3.41 6.44
N LEU A 186 -6.50 4.73 6.46
CA LEU A 186 -6.64 5.56 5.27
C LEU A 186 -5.59 6.67 5.28
N LYS A 187 -4.99 6.93 4.12
CA LYS A 187 -4.05 8.03 3.93
C LYS A 187 -4.36 8.82 2.66
N VAL A 188 -4.29 10.14 2.74
CA VAL A 188 -4.33 11.02 1.56
C VAL A 188 -2.98 10.91 0.84
N LEU A 189 -3.03 10.73 -0.47
CA LEU A 189 -1.84 10.74 -1.32
C LEU A 189 -1.69 12.09 -2.01
N TYR A 190 -0.44 12.54 -2.12
CA TYR A 190 -0.04 13.77 -2.82
C TYR A 190 0.86 13.44 -4.02
N PRO A 191 0.33 12.92 -5.14
CA PRO A 191 1.12 12.50 -6.30
C PRO A 191 2.09 13.59 -6.78
N PRO A 192 3.42 13.38 -6.67
CA PRO A 192 4.39 14.39 -7.04
C PRO A 192 4.39 14.63 -8.55
N LYS A 193 4.54 15.91 -8.93
CA LYS A 193 4.68 16.31 -10.33
C LYS A 193 6.10 16.02 -10.82
N ARG A 194 6.23 15.72 -12.12
CA ARG A 194 7.54 15.61 -12.79
C ARG A 194 8.24 16.96 -12.73
N THR A 195 9.55 16.95 -12.48
CA THR A 195 10.36 18.16 -12.45
C THR A 195 11.46 18.10 -13.51
N ARG A 196 12.21 19.19 -13.69
CA ARG A 196 13.39 19.17 -14.55
C ARG A 196 14.56 18.38 -13.92
N ALA A 197 14.53 18.19 -12.61
CA ALA A 197 15.55 17.47 -11.85
C ALA A 197 15.35 15.94 -11.88
N ASN A 198 14.13 15.47 -12.16
CA ASN A 198 13.86 14.06 -12.39
C ASN A 198 12.64 13.91 -13.31
N LEU A 199 12.81 13.20 -14.42
CA LEU A 199 11.73 12.93 -15.36
C LEU A 199 10.73 11.89 -14.85
N LEU A 200 11.11 11.15 -13.80
CA LEU A 200 10.23 10.26 -13.06
C LEU A 200 9.34 11.04 -12.11
N LYS A 201 8.13 10.54 -11.91
CA LYS A 201 7.32 10.89 -10.73
C LYS A 201 7.74 9.98 -9.60
N ASN A 202 7.81 10.53 -8.39
CA ASN A 202 8.02 9.78 -7.16
C ASN A 202 9.28 8.88 -7.22
N GLY A 203 10.36 9.38 -7.83
CA GLY A 203 11.58 8.59 -8.07
C GLY A 203 12.28 8.15 -6.79
N ASN A 204 12.11 8.93 -5.72
CA ASN A 204 12.59 8.67 -4.36
C ASN A 204 11.60 7.85 -3.52
N LEU A 205 10.46 7.42 -4.08
CA LEU A 205 9.49 6.55 -3.42
C LEU A 205 8.92 7.05 -2.07
N GLU A 206 9.12 8.32 -1.71
CA GLU A 206 8.67 8.90 -0.44
C GLU A 206 7.14 9.04 -0.32
N GLU A 207 6.46 9.19 -1.46
CA GLU A 207 5.01 9.27 -1.49
C GLU A 207 4.43 7.86 -1.72
N GLY A 208 3.63 7.36 -0.79
CA GLY A 208 3.08 6.02 -0.85
C GLY A 208 2.09 5.73 0.28
N PRO A 209 1.69 4.46 0.46
CA PRO A 209 0.63 4.09 1.39
C PRO A 209 0.96 4.35 2.86
N TYR A 210 -0.06 4.23 3.71
CA TYR A 210 0.13 4.26 5.16
C TYR A 210 0.89 3.00 5.61
N ILE A 211 1.92 3.20 6.43
CA ILE A 211 2.65 2.15 7.14
C ILE A 211 2.30 2.32 8.62
N PHE A 212 1.92 1.24 9.29
CA PHE A 212 1.60 1.30 10.72
C PHE A 212 2.88 1.57 11.52
N PRO A 213 2.84 2.41 12.57
CA PRO A 213 4.03 2.71 13.35
C PRO A 213 4.71 1.48 13.98
N ASN A 214 3.99 0.37 14.16
CA ASN A 214 4.52 -0.89 14.70
C ASN A 214 4.73 -1.97 13.63
N SER A 215 4.52 -1.67 12.33
CA SER A 215 4.62 -2.67 11.27
C SER A 215 6.06 -2.92 10.85
N SER A 216 6.74 -3.78 11.61
CA SER A 216 8.05 -4.35 11.28
C SER A 216 8.04 -5.28 10.04
N TRP A 217 6.91 -5.39 9.35
CA TRP A 217 6.71 -6.19 8.14
C TRP A 217 6.44 -5.36 6.87
N GLY A 218 6.25 -4.04 6.98
CA GLY A 218 5.94 -3.15 5.85
C GLY A 218 4.52 -3.32 5.30
N ALA A 219 4.26 -2.84 4.08
CA ALA A 219 2.96 -2.95 3.40
C ALA A 219 3.11 -3.53 1.99
N LEU A 220 2.36 -4.58 1.68
CA LEU A 220 2.34 -5.24 0.39
C LEU A 220 1.46 -4.46 -0.60
N ILE A 221 2.07 -4.08 -1.72
CA ILE A 221 1.37 -3.52 -2.87
C ILE A 221 1.15 -4.66 -3.86
N PRO A 222 -0.10 -5.15 -4.03
CA PRO A 222 -0.41 -6.22 -4.94
C PRO A 222 -0.19 -5.79 -6.40
N PRO A 223 -0.11 -6.75 -7.33
CA PRO A 223 0.00 -6.43 -8.74
C PRO A 223 -1.23 -5.65 -9.23
N HIS A 224 -1.02 -4.82 -10.26
CA HIS A 224 -2.08 -4.05 -10.88
C HIS A 224 -2.94 -4.96 -11.76
N ILE A 225 -4.00 -5.54 -11.21
CA ILE A 225 -4.89 -6.46 -11.97
C ILE A 225 -6.03 -5.67 -12.63
N GLU A 226 -6.74 -4.81 -11.89
CA GLU A 226 -7.90 -4.06 -12.43
C GLU A 226 -8.01 -2.59 -11.95
N ASP A 227 -7.28 -2.19 -10.91
CA ASP A 227 -7.42 -0.88 -10.26
C ASP A 227 -6.99 0.28 -11.16
N SER A 228 -7.84 1.31 -11.33
CA SER A 228 -7.47 2.52 -12.07
C SER A 228 -6.35 3.33 -11.38
N HIS A 229 -6.16 3.12 -10.07
CA HIS A 229 -5.31 3.94 -9.22
C HIS A 229 -4.50 3.09 -8.22
N GLY A 230 -3.16 3.13 -8.31
CA GLY A 230 -2.29 2.44 -7.37
C GLY A 230 -1.95 3.27 -6.11
N PRO A 231 -1.62 2.61 -4.98
CA PRO A 231 -1.24 3.29 -3.74
C PRO A 231 0.16 3.90 -3.77
N LEU A 232 0.94 3.64 -4.84
CA LEU A 232 2.28 4.19 -5.06
C LEU A 232 2.28 5.14 -6.27
N PRO A 233 2.13 6.45 -6.07
CA PRO A 233 1.94 7.40 -7.15
C PRO A 233 3.04 7.35 -8.21
N GLY A 234 2.62 7.19 -9.46
CA GLY A 234 3.52 7.19 -10.63
C GLY A 234 4.16 5.84 -10.95
N TRP A 235 3.96 4.82 -10.11
CA TRP A 235 4.53 3.49 -10.29
C TRP A 235 3.45 2.43 -10.46
N ILE A 236 3.82 1.35 -11.13
CA ILE A 236 2.97 0.19 -11.42
C ILE A 236 3.71 -1.04 -10.91
N VAL A 237 3.03 -1.88 -10.15
CA VAL A 237 3.51 -3.24 -9.83
C VAL A 237 3.21 -4.11 -11.03
N GLU A 238 4.25 -4.48 -11.77
CA GLU A 238 4.17 -5.01 -13.13
C GLU A 238 4.58 -6.48 -13.23
N SER A 239 4.06 -7.32 -12.33
CA SER A 239 4.25 -8.78 -12.34
C SER A 239 3.09 -9.49 -11.63
N LEU A 240 3.23 -10.78 -11.29
CA LEU A 240 2.19 -11.60 -10.66
C LEU A 240 2.16 -11.52 -9.13
N LYS A 241 3.25 -11.04 -8.51
CA LYS A 241 3.42 -10.96 -7.07
C LYS A 241 3.57 -9.51 -6.62
N ALA A 242 3.35 -9.31 -5.34
CA ALA A 242 3.42 -8.00 -4.72
C ALA A 242 4.85 -7.47 -4.68
N VAL A 243 4.98 -6.15 -4.50
CA VAL A 243 6.20 -5.54 -3.96
C VAL A 243 5.91 -5.05 -2.55
N LYS A 244 6.93 -4.88 -1.72
CA LYS A 244 6.75 -4.43 -0.35
C LYS A 244 7.24 -3.00 -0.19
N TYR A 245 6.36 -2.13 0.29
CA TYR A 245 6.68 -0.76 0.68
C TYR A 245 7.18 -0.76 2.13
N ILE A 246 8.37 -0.21 2.33
CA ILE A 246 9.10 -0.25 3.61
C ILE A 246 9.51 1.15 4.06
N ASP A 247 9.83 1.29 5.35
CA ASP A 247 10.30 2.54 5.94
C ASP A 247 11.63 2.44 6.68
N SER A 248 12.28 3.60 6.85
CA SER A 248 13.53 3.76 7.59
C SER A 248 13.43 3.43 9.08
N ASP A 249 12.23 3.44 9.65
CA ASP A 249 12.03 3.26 11.08
C ASP A 249 12.18 1.78 11.47
N HIS A 250 11.89 0.86 10.53
CA HIS A 250 11.99 -0.59 10.72
C HIS A 250 13.02 -1.27 9.81
N PHE A 251 13.37 -0.65 8.68
CA PHE A 251 14.23 -1.23 7.64
C PHE A 251 15.36 -0.29 7.24
N ALA A 252 16.42 -0.85 6.67
CA ALA A 252 17.39 -0.04 5.94
C ALA A 252 16.80 0.42 4.60
N VAL A 253 16.80 1.73 4.38
CA VAL A 253 16.42 2.36 3.11
C VAL A 253 17.61 3.14 2.53
N PRO A 254 17.87 3.08 1.20
CA PRO A 254 19.04 3.75 0.62
C PRO A 254 19.03 5.28 0.75
N GLU A 255 17.88 5.94 0.57
CA GLU A 255 17.71 7.38 0.68
C GLU A 255 16.38 7.71 1.36
N GLY A 256 16.30 8.86 2.03
CA GLY A 256 15.05 9.33 2.62
C GLY A 256 14.49 8.41 3.71
N LYS A 257 13.18 8.14 3.64
CA LYS A 257 12.43 7.38 4.64
C LYS A 257 11.70 6.17 4.06
N ARG A 258 11.65 5.99 2.74
CA ARG A 258 10.80 4.99 2.09
C ARG A 258 11.52 4.34 0.92
N ALA A 259 11.24 3.06 0.70
CA ALA A 259 11.76 2.33 -0.44
C ALA A 259 10.83 1.17 -0.81
N ILE A 260 11.17 0.46 -1.90
CA ILE A 260 10.45 -0.73 -2.35
C ILE A 260 11.38 -1.95 -2.30
N GLU A 261 10.97 -3.00 -1.60
CA GLU A 261 11.59 -4.32 -1.62
C GLU A 261 10.90 -5.22 -2.67
N LEU A 262 11.71 -5.83 -3.55
CA LEU A 262 11.24 -6.77 -4.58
C LEU A 262 11.26 -8.21 -4.05
N VAL A 263 10.18 -8.59 -3.36
CA VAL A 263 10.15 -9.78 -2.48
C VAL A 263 10.04 -11.15 -3.18
N ALA A 264 9.54 -11.25 -4.41
CA ALA A 264 9.28 -12.54 -5.08
C ALA A 264 10.00 -12.67 -6.44
N GLY A 265 11.30 -12.39 -6.46
CA GLY A 265 12.14 -12.64 -7.62
C GLY A 265 11.61 -11.97 -8.89
N LYS A 266 11.56 -12.73 -9.99
CA LYS A 266 11.13 -12.22 -11.31
C LYS A 266 9.65 -11.85 -11.34
N GLU A 267 8.86 -12.36 -10.40
CA GLU A 267 7.44 -12.07 -10.27
C GLU A 267 7.14 -10.85 -9.39
N SER A 268 8.16 -10.18 -8.85
CA SER A 268 8.04 -8.85 -8.23
C SER A 268 8.77 -7.83 -9.10
N ALA A 269 8.00 -7.01 -9.82
CA ALA A 269 8.56 -5.94 -10.66
C ALA A 269 7.87 -4.60 -10.43
N LEU A 270 8.66 -3.54 -10.52
CA LEU A 270 8.20 -2.17 -10.41
C LEU A 270 8.48 -1.43 -11.72
N ALA A 271 7.50 -0.69 -12.23
CA ALA A 271 7.62 -0.01 -13.51
C ALA A 271 7.01 1.39 -13.56
N GLN A 272 7.52 2.23 -14.47
CA GLN A 272 6.94 3.52 -14.80
C GLN A 272 7.11 3.82 -16.28
N VAL A 273 6.08 4.39 -16.92
CA VAL A 273 6.16 4.89 -18.30
C VAL A 273 6.46 6.38 -18.29
N VAL A 274 7.63 6.74 -18.79
CA VAL A 274 8.12 8.11 -18.87
C VAL A 274 7.99 8.67 -20.28
N ILE A 275 7.85 9.99 -20.39
CA ILE A 275 7.89 10.70 -21.69
C ILE A 275 9.35 10.95 -22.04
N THR A 276 9.74 10.59 -23.24
CA THR A 276 11.08 10.73 -23.78
C THR A 276 11.05 11.40 -25.15
N THR A 277 12.20 11.84 -25.64
CA THR A 277 12.37 12.45 -26.97
C THR A 277 13.20 11.50 -27.81
N ILE A 278 12.67 11.09 -28.96
CA ILE A 278 13.37 10.20 -29.89
C ILE A 278 14.75 10.78 -30.23
N GLY A 279 15.77 9.93 -30.20
CA GLY A 279 17.15 10.28 -30.48
C GLY A 279 17.90 10.95 -29.33
N LYS A 280 17.22 11.36 -28.25
CA LYS A 280 17.87 11.94 -27.06
C LYS A 280 18.43 10.83 -26.17
N THR A 281 19.61 11.08 -25.60
CA THR A 281 20.27 10.20 -24.63
C THR A 281 19.84 10.54 -23.22
N TYR A 282 19.61 9.51 -22.40
CA TYR A 282 19.23 9.61 -21.00
C TYR A 282 20.13 8.73 -20.13
N ASP A 283 20.34 9.18 -18.89
CA ASP A 283 20.94 8.39 -17.82
C ASP A 283 19.84 8.05 -16.81
N LEU A 284 19.60 6.75 -16.63
CA LEU A 284 18.82 6.19 -15.53
C LEU A 284 19.79 5.77 -14.42
N THR A 285 19.62 6.29 -13.22
CA THR A 285 20.38 5.90 -12.02
C THR A 285 19.44 5.49 -10.91
N PHE A 286 19.86 4.56 -10.06
CA PHE A 286 19.03 4.01 -8.98
C PHE A 286 19.92 3.36 -7.92
N ALA A 287 19.41 3.20 -6.71
CA ALA A 287 20.04 2.43 -5.64
C ALA A 287 19.50 0.99 -5.62
N VAL A 288 20.39 0.04 -5.29
CA VAL A 288 20.07 -1.39 -5.08
C VAL A 288 20.71 -1.83 -3.78
N GLY A 289 19.93 -2.37 -2.84
CA GLY A 289 20.42 -2.75 -1.52
C GLY A 289 19.65 -3.89 -0.86
N ASP A 290 19.83 -4.05 0.45
CA ASP A 290 18.99 -4.90 1.30
C ASP A 290 18.37 -4.10 2.45
N ALA A 291 17.27 -4.63 3.00
CA ALA A 291 16.42 -3.93 3.95
C ALA A 291 16.85 -4.09 5.42
N ASN A 292 18.03 -4.65 5.73
CA ASN A 292 18.43 -5.02 7.10
C ASN A 292 17.40 -5.98 7.76
N ASN A 293 16.94 -6.97 6.99
CA ASN A 293 15.88 -7.89 7.37
C ASN A 293 16.32 -9.36 7.23
N GLU A 294 17.62 -9.63 7.43
CA GLU A 294 18.22 -10.97 7.36
C GLU A 294 18.09 -11.63 5.98
N CYS A 295 17.88 -10.84 4.94
CA CYS A 295 17.83 -11.33 3.57
C CYS A 295 19.25 -11.55 3.03
N GLU A 296 19.97 -12.55 3.54
CA GLU A 296 21.36 -12.86 3.17
C GLU A 296 21.44 -13.69 1.89
N ALA A 297 21.83 -13.08 0.77
CA ALA A 297 22.06 -13.78 -0.49
C ALA A 297 22.86 -12.94 -1.51
N SER A 298 23.31 -13.58 -2.57
CA SER A 298 23.70 -12.86 -3.79
C SER A 298 22.43 -12.43 -4.53
N MET A 299 22.19 -11.13 -4.64
CA MET A 299 21.03 -10.55 -5.31
C MET A 299 21.43 -9.90 -6.64
N MET A 300 20.48 -9.81 -7.56
CA MET A 300 20.68 -9.10 -8.82
C MET A 300 19.40 -8.43 -9.27
N VAL A 301 19.48 -7.11 -9.45
CA VAL A 301 18.40 -6.32 -10.04
C VAL A 301 18.63 -6.17 -11.52
N GLU A 302 17.62 -6.50 -12.32
CA GLU A 302 17.59 -6.17 -13.75
C GLU A 302 16.78 -4.88 -13.94
N ALA A 303 17.41 -3.86 -14.51
CA ALA A 303 16.76 -2.59 -14.84
C ALA A 303 16.67 -2.41 -16.35
N PHE A 304 15.47 -2.09 -16.84
CA PHE A 304 15.16 -1.95 -18.25
C PHE A 304 14.79 -0.52 -18.60
N ALA A 305 15.18 -0.07 -19.80
CA ALA A 305 14.72 1.15 -20.45
C ALA A 305 14.36 0.86 -21.91
N GLY A 306 13.10 0.48 -22.13
CA GLY A 306 12.70 -0.14 -23.40
C GLY A 306 13.45 -1.45 -23.61
N ALA A 307 14.17 -1.57 -24.74
CA ALA A 307 14.97 -2.76 -25.05
C ALA A 307 16.37 -2.77 -24.39
N ASN A 308 16.80 -1.66 -23.78
CA ASN A 308 18.10 -1.60 -23.11
C ASN A 308 17.95 -2.17 -21.70
N THR A 309 18.96 -2.91 -21.23
CA THR A 309 18.96 -3.50 -19.89
C THR A 309 20.33 -3.36 -19.24
N VAL A 310 20.35 -3.35 -17.91
CA VAL A 310 21.56 -3.52 -17.09
C VAL A 310 21.26 -4.43 -15.92
N GLN A 311 22.22 -5.28 -15.57
CA GLN A 311 22.17 -6.10 -14.36
C GLN A 311 23.06 -5.47 -13.29
N VAL A 312 22.51 -5.27 -12.10
CA VAL A 312 23.21 -4.68 -10.96
C VAL A 312 23.29 -5.72 -9.86
N PRO A 313 24.46 -6.37 -9.67
CA PRO A 313 24.65 -7.32 -8.60
C PRO A 313 24.78 -6.60 -7.25
N TYR A 314 24.24 -7.22 -6.21
CA TYR A 314 24.39 -6.78 -4.82
C TYR A 314 24.57 -7.99 -3.92
N GLN A 315 25.69 -8.05 -3.21
CA GLN A 315 25.96 -9.13 -2.26
C GLN A 315 25.41 -8.74 -0.89
N SER A 316 24.18 -9.17 -0.60
CA SER A 316 23.50 -8.85 0.65
C SER A 316 24.15 -9.59 1.82
N LYS A 317 24.29 -8.86 2.93
CA LYS A 317 24.63 -9.42 4.25
C LYS A 317 23.45 -9.33 5.22
N GLY A 318 22.25 -8.99 4.72
CA GLY A 318 21.03 -8.85 5.52
C GLY A 318 21.11 -7.77 6.60
N LYS A 319 22.07 -6.84 6.51
CA LYS A 319 22.43 -5.84 7.53
C LYS A 319 22.25 -4.41 7.04
N GLY A 320 21.62 -4.24 5.89
CA GLY A 320 21.49 -2.98 5.19
C GLY A 320 22.74 -2.59 4.40
N GLY A 321 22.53 -1.60 3.54
CA GLY A 321 23.52 -1.06 2.62
C GLY A 321 23.00 -1.06 1.20
N PHE A 322 23.73 -0.40 0.29
CA PHE A 322 23.33 -0.32 -1.11
C PHE A 322 24.52 -0.02 -2.03
N VAL A 323 24.32 -0.31 -3.31
CA VAL A 323 25.15 0.12 -4.44
C VAL A 323 24.32 0.94 -5.41
N ARG A 324 24.96 1.65 -6.34
CA ARG A 324 24.27 2.44 -7.36
C ARG A 324 24.39 1.79 -8.73
N GLY A 325 23.24 1.62 -9.38
CA GLY A 325 23.11 1.21 -10.76
C GLY A 325 23.04 2.39 -11.71
N LYS A 326 23.49 2.19 -12.96
CA LYS A 326 23.36 3.16 -14.05
C LYS A 326 23.08 2.48 -15.38
N LEU A 327 22.08 2.98 -16.11
CA LEU A 327 21.76 2.58 -17.47
C LEU A 327 21.68 3.84 -18.36
N ARG A 328 22.65 3.99 -19.26
CA ARG A 328 22.60 5.00 -20.33
C ARG A 328 21.90 4.42 -21.54
N PHE A 329 20.91 5.14 -22.08
CA PHE A 329 20.20 4.69 -23.28
C PHE A 329 19.80 5.88 -24.18
N LYS A 330 19.62 5.59 -25.47
CA LYS A 330 19.06 6.53 -26.45
C LYS A 330 17.60 6.18 -26.68
N ALA A 331 16.69 7.14 -26.52
CA ALA A 331 15.27 6.88 -26.68
C ALA A 331 14.90 6.63 -28.15
N VAL A 332 14.15 5.57 -28.42
CA VAL A 332 13.65 5.20 -29.76
C VAL A 332 12.14 5.46 -29.92
N SER A 333 11.48 5.91 -28.85
CA SER A 333 10.05 6.21 -28.78
C SER A 333 9.84 7.51 -28.00
N THR A 334 8.67 8.13 -28.13
CA THR A 334 8.24 9.27 -27.31
C THR A 334 7.82 8.86 -25.89
N ARG A 335 7.70 7.56 -25.64
CA ARG A 335 7.49 6.99 -24.32
C ARG A 335 8.42 5.81 -24.12
N THR A 336 9.09 5.78 -22.97
CA THR A 336 9.96 4.68 -22.57
C THR A 336 9.41 4.05 -21.30
N ARG A 337 9.31 2.72 -21.29
CA ARG A 337 8.98 1.98 -20.08
C ARG A 337 10.27 1.68 -19.31
N LEU A 338 10.32 2.13 -18.06
CA LEU A 338 11.35 1.71 -17.12
C LEU A 338 10.78 0.59 -16.27
N ARG A 339 11.56 -0.48 -16.05
CA ARG A 339 11.16 -1.62 -15.23
C ARG A 339 12.34 -2.07 -14.38
N PHE A 340 12.08 -2.47 -13.14
CA PHE A 340 13.01 -3.06 -12.20
C PHE A 340 12.44 -4.39 -11.72
N LEU A 341 13.22 -5.46 -11.74
CA LEU A 341 12.84 -6.75 -11.19
C LEU A 341 14.02 -7.43 -10.52
N SER A 342 13.75 -8.33 -9.57
CA SER A 342 14.78 -9.20 -9.00
C SER A 342 14.99 -10.42 -9.90
N THR A 343 16.24 -10.77 -10.17
CA THR A 343 16.59 -11.96 -10.97
C THR A 343 16.34 -13.24 -10.19
N PHE A 344 16.56 -13.19 -8.87
CA PHE A 344 16.60 -14.33 -7.98
C PHE A 344 15.47 -14.28 -6.96
N TYR A 345 14.97 -15.46 -6.61
CA TYR A 345 14.09 -15.64 -5.45
C TYR A 345 14.98 -15.83 -4.23
N THR A 346 14.74 -15.01 -3.21
CA THR A 346 15.51 -15.04 -1.97
C THR A 346 14.58 -15.21 -0.79
N MET A 347 15.07 -15.90 0.23
CA MET A 347 14.38 -16.10 1.50
C MET A 347 15.27 -15.58 2.62
N LYS A 348 14.65 -15.19 3.74
CA LYS A 348 15.38 -14.77 4.94
C LYS A 348 16.23 -15.91 5.51
N SER A 349 17.35 -15.56 6.11
CA SER A 349 18.29 -16.53 6.72
C SER A 349 17.87 -17.02 8.11
N ASP A 350 16.76 -16.51 8.65
CA ASP A 350 16.16 -16.93 9.94
C ASP A 350 15.49 -18.32 9.88
N ASN A 351 15.48 -18.97 8.72
CA ASN A 351 14.78 -20.23 8.45
C ASN A 351 13.24 -20.12 8.61
N SER A 352 12.68 -18.91 8.61
CA SER A 352 11.23 -18.68 8.68
C SER A 352 10.49 -19.11 7.42
N GLY A 353 11.20 -19.25 6.31
CA GLY A 353 10.60 -19.46 5.01
C GLY A 353 10.14 -18.16 4.33
N SER A 354 10.33 -17.00 4.97
CA SER A 354 9.83 -15.72 4.49
C SER A 354 10.55 -15.26 3.22
N LEU A 355 9.78 -14.80 2.24
CA LEU A 355 10.30 -14.21 1.01
C LEU A 355 10.83 -12.80 1.27
N CYS A 356 11.96 -12.48 0.65
CA CYS A 356 12.61 -11.18 0.73
C CYS A 356 13.40 -10.90 -0.56
N GLY A 357 13.92 -9.70 -0.72
CA GLY A 357 14.69 -9.39 -1.92
C GLY A 357 15.39 -8.06 -1.92
N PRO A 358 15.92 -7.63 -3.07
CA PRO A 358 16.64 -6.38 -3.17
C PRO A 358 15.70 -5.19 -3.01
N VAL A 359 16.21 -4.15 -2.35
CA VAL A 359 15.56 -2.85 -2.20
C VAL A 359 15.92 -1.95 -3.38
N ILE A 360 14.92 -1.30 -3.95
CA ILE A 360 15.05 -0.25 -4.97
C ILE A 360 14.66 1.09 -4.37
N ASP A 361 15.49 2.09 -4.64
CA ASP A 361 15.25 3.47 -4.24
C ASP A 361 16.07 4.47 -5.08
N ASP A 362 15.88 5.77 -4.85
CA ASP A 362 16.56 6.89 -5.48
C ASP A 362 16.65 6.80 -7.02
N VAL A 363 15.52 6.49 -7.65
CA VAL A 363 15.44 6.33 -9.10
C VAL A 363 15.36 7.69 -9.77
N LYS A 364 16.40 8.03 -10.55
CA LYS A 364 16.54 9.29 -11.27
C LYS A 364 16.70 9.06 -12.76
N LEU A 365 15.92 9.76 -13.57
CA LEU A 365 16.05 9.79 -15.02
C LEU A 365 16.32 11.21 -15.50
N LEU A 366 17.48 11.39 -16.15
CA LEU A 366 17.95 12.68 -16.62
C LEU A 366 18.39 12.62 -18.09
N GLY A 367 18.11 13.68 -18.83
CA GLY A 367 18.61 13.84 -20.20
C GLY A 367 20.09 14.24 -20.20
N VAL A 368 20.91 13.57 -21.01
CA VAL A 368 22.34 13.87 -21.15
C VAL A 368 22.51 15.01 -22.15
N ARG A 369 23.13 16.13 -21.71
CA ARG A 369 23.34 17.32 -22.56
C ARG A 369 24.50 17.16 -23.54
N TYR A 370 25.56 16.48 -23.10
CA TYR A 370 26.76 16.19 -23.90
C TYR A 370 27.05 14.69 -23.79
N PRO A 371 26.42 13.86 -24.63
CA PRO A 371 26.81 12.46 -24.71
C PRO A 371 28.22 12.45 -25.31
N THR A 372 29.25 12.35 -24.46
CA THR A 372 30.59 12.00 -24.93
C THR A 372 30.45 10.73 -25.77
N HIS A 373 31.07 10.72 -26.95
CA HIS A 373 31.16 9.51 -27.77
C HIS A 373 31.62 8.37 -26.86
N ALA A 374 30.74 7.39 -26.65
CA ALA A 374 31.09 6.15 -25.98
C ALA A 374 31.94 5.31 -26.92
#